data_AF-A0ABD3G8R7-F1
#
_entry.id   AF-A0ABD3G8R7-F1
#
_cell.length_a   1.000
_cell.length_b   1.000
_cell.length_c   1.000
_cell.angle_alpha   90.00
_cell.angle_beta   90.00
_cell.angle_gamma   90.00
#
_symmetry.space_group_name_H-M   'P 1'
#
loop_
_entity.id
_entity.type
_entity.pdbx_description
1 polymer ?
#
loop_
_entity_poly.entity_id
_entity_poly.type
_entity_poly.pdbx_seq_one_letter_code
_entity_poly.pdbx_strand_id
1 'polypeptide(L)'
;MRMQNFTIVGRKGFAMLRLAVLQLQRSSAPVLSLARGFAVVSGKPVDDAVAVRRKQSAYYVRITRKHPSRLSMEAVDRTARFLTDRGLSQTQALRAISCHVMLTTYTPGMMEGKIDWLKNLGLSHAKINQTIVRHPNILGFSFERLDARVEWFISRGVPEEKMSYVLSIFPAAISFADDTLNLKVDFLKENGLDDDQIARILVKNPQVLGYSVKKVQTNLDFLEELGVPAEKLPGLITTVPECIGLKTDRIQETVDMVDEMFGKGAGVQALIVQQRIVMYNISSMRRSYDYLLSVGISKETLEKNLRFFMRNASRLLRPRVKFLKSKGVYAVRDTSWIMMTEGRFMQKYPGYSAFLTEYKRQMK
;
A
#
# COMPACT_ATOMS: atom_id res chain seq x y z
N MET A 1 -36.16 -19.15 56.25
CA MET A 1 -37.00 -18.18 55.52
C MET A 1 -36.07 -17.25 54.72
N ARG A 2 -36.02 -17.47 53.40
CA ARG A 2 -35.49 -16.64 52.29
C ARG A 2 -34.05 -16.09 52.38
N MET A 3 -33.15 -16.80 51.68
CA MET A 3 -31.92 -16.26 51.08
C MET A 3 -32.26 -15.24 49.98
N GLN A 4 -31.50 -14.16 49.92
CA GLN A 4 -31.60 -13.09 48.93
C GLN A 4 -30.87 -13.50 47.63
N ASN A 5 -31.60 -13.47 46.51
CA ASN A 5 -31.04 -13.56 45.16
C ASN A 5 -30.61 -12.15 44.70
N PHE A 6 -29.32 -11.96 44.42
CA PHE A 6 -28.83 -10.84 43.63
C PHE A 6 -28.64 -11.30 42.17
N THR A 7 -29.53 -10.83 41.29
CA THR A 7 -29.38 -10.96 39.84
C THR A 7 -28.51 -9.81 39.34
N ILE A 8 -27.32 -10.13 38.81
CA ILE A 8 -26.45 -9.19 38.09
C ILE A 8 -26.98 -9.09 36.65
N VAL A 9 -27.57 -7.95 36.29
CA VAL A 9 -27.93 -7.61 34.90
C VAL A 9 -26.85 -6.70 34.32
N GLY A 10 -26.44 -7.05 33.09
CA GLY A 10 -25.20 -6.61 32.46
C GLY A 10 -25.12 -5.12 32.10
N ARG A 11 -23.95 -4.55 32.39
CA ARG A 11 -23.43 -3.31 31.78
C ARG A 11 -22.94 -3.58 30.35
N LYS A 12 -23.83 -3.50 29.36
CA LYS A 12 -23.47 -3.28 27.94
C LYS A 12 -24.55 -2.44 27.28
N GLY A 13 -24.47 -1.12 27.43
CA GLY A 13 -25.49 -0.21 26.88
C GLY A 13 -25.19 1.29 26.90
N PHE A 14 -23.98 1.74 27.25
CA PHE A 14 -23.71 3.18 27.44
C PHE A 14 -22.50 3.76 26.69
N ALA A 15 -21.83 2.99 25.82
CA ALA A 15 -20.68 3.50 25.06
C ALA A 15 -21.00 4.05 23.66
N MET A 16 -22.18 3.74 23.10
CA MET A 16 -22.54 4.10 21.71
C MET A 16 -23.19 5.47 21.51
N LEU A 17 -23.38 6.26 22.59
CA LEU A 17 -24.11 7.54 22.53
C LEU A 17 -23.25 8.78 22.83
N ARG A 18 -21.92 8.65 22.98
CA ARG A 18 -21.01 9.78 23.22
C ARG A 18 -20.20 10.27 22.01
N LEU A 19 -20.29 9.60 20.87
CA LEU A 19 -19.55 9.98 19.65
C LEU A 19 -20.29 10.98 18.74
N ALA A 20 -21.55 11.30 19.01
CA ALA A 20 -22.38 12.14 18.14
C ALA A 20 -22.30 13.66 18.40
N VAL A 21 -21.48 14.15 19.36
CA VAL A 21 -21.51 15.58 19.77
C VAL A 21 -20.15 16.30 19.71
N LEU A 22 -19.07 15.68 19.21
CA LEU A 22 -17.72 16.30 19.21
C LEU A 22 -17.01 16.40 17.85
N GLN A 23 -17.74 16.47 16.73
CA GLN A 23 -17.12 16.74 15.40
C GLN A 23 -17.60 18.02 14.70
N LEU A 24 -18.28 18.92 15.42
CA LEU A 24 -18.48 20.29 14.95
C LEU A 24 -17.50 21.22 15.67
N GLN A 25 -16.27 21.26 15.16
CA GLN A 25 -15.34 22.41 15.13
C GLN A 25 -13.91 21.89 14.98
N ARG A 26 -13.43 21.83 13.73
CA ARG A 26 -12.04 22.14 13.35
C ARG A 26 -11.96 22.17 11.83
N SER A 27 -12.13 23.37 11.31
CA SER A 27 -11.65 23.79 10.00
C SER A 27 -10.13 23.69 9.94
N SER A 28 -9.61 22.93 8.98
CA SER A 28 -8.28 23.18 8.40
C SER A 28 -8.11 22.47 7.04
N ALA A 29 -7.92 23.31 6.01
CA ALA A 29 -7.40 23.15 4.65
C ALA A 29 -7.22 21.74 4.01
N PRO A 30 -7.52 21.59 2.69
CA PRO A 30 -7.43 20.32 1.99
C PRO A 30 -5.98 19.87 1.78
N VAL A 31 -5.70 18.63 2.16
CA VAL A 31 -4.47 17.91 1.81
C VAL A 31 -4.52 17.60 0.31
N LEU A 32 -3.69 18.29 -0.47
CA LEU A 32 -3.47 18.03 -1.89
C LEU A 32 -2.95 16.60 -2.08
N SER A 33 -3.85 15.70 -2.51
CA SER A 33 -3.48 14.38 -3.02
C SER A 33 -2.70 14.57 -4.31
N LEU A 34 -1.41 14.22 -4.30
CA LEU A 34 -0.60 14.07 -5.51
C LEU A 34 -1.15 12.91 -6.34
N ALA A 35 -2.12 13.23 -7.21
CA ALA A 35 -2.52 12.38 -8.31
C ALA A 35 -1.27 12.08 -9.15
N ARG A 36 -0.86 10.82 -9.17
CA ARG A 36 0.06 10.33 -10.20
C ARG A 36 -0.69 10.40 -11.52
N GLY A 37 -0.53 11.51 -12.24
CA GLY A 37 -0.97 11.64 -13.62
C GLY A 37 -0.28 10.58 -14.46
N PHE A 38 -1.04 9.59 -14.90
CA PHE A 38 -0.71 8.84 -16.10
C PHE A 38 -0.85 9.82 -17.26
N ALA A 39 0.22 10.02 -18.02
CA ALA A 39 0.08 10.62 -19.33
C ALA A 39 -0.87 9.72 -20.12
N VAL A 40 -2.05 10.24 -20.46
CA VAL A 40 -2.95 9.63 -21.43
C VAL A 40 -2.19 9.67 -22.75
N VAL A 41 -1.62 8.54 -23.14
CA VAL A 41 -1.35 8.27 -24.56
C VAL A 41 -2.74 8.16 -25.18
N SER A 42 -3.08 9.09 -26.07
CA SER A 42 -4.35 9.07 -26.80
C SER A 42 -4.35 7.89 -27.78
N GLY A 43 -4.76 6.72 -27.29
CA GLY A 43 -5.28 5.65 -28.15
C GLY A 43 -6.56 6.15 -28.82
N LYS A 44 -6.78 5.76 -30.08
CA LYS A 44 -8.03 6.12 -30.76
C LYS A 44 -9.20 5.50 -29.98
N PRO A 45 -10.34 6.21 -29.78
CA PRO A 45 -11.48 5.73 -29.00
C PRO A 45 -12.01 4.34 -29.42
N VAL A 46 -11.80 3.98 -30.69
CA VAL A 46 -12.19 2.68 -31.27
C VAL A 46 -11.29 1.54 -30.77
N ASP A 47 -9.98 1.75 -30.65
CA ASP A 47 -9.03 0.73 -30.17
C ASP A 47 -9.26 0.42 -28.68
N ASP A 48 -9.61 1.45 -27.91
CA ASP A 48 -9.98 1.29 -26.50
C ASP A 48 -11.30 0.54 -26.33
N ALA A 49 -12.30 0.81 -27.17
CA ALA A 49 -13.58 0.10 -27.16
C ALA A 49 -13.43 -1.39 -27.54
N VAL A 50 -12.60 -1.70 -28.55
CA VAL A 50 -12.28 -3.08 -28.95
C VAL A 50 -11.52 -3.81 -27.83
N ALA A 51 -10.54 -3.15 -27.22
CA ALA A 51 -9.79 -3.71 -26.10
C ALA A 51 -10.69 -3.98 -24.87
N VAL A 52 -11.65 -3.08 -24.60
CA VAL A 52 -12.67 -3.27 -23.54
C VAL A 52 -13.55 -4.48 -23.84
N ARG A 53 -14.11 -4.58 -25.06
CA ARG A 53 -14.95 -5.72 -25.46
C ARG A 53 -14.19 -7.04 -25.34
N ARG A 54 -12.94 -7.09 -25.82
CA ARG A 54 -12.08 -8.28 -25.72
C ARG A 54 -11.86 -8.72 -24.27
N LYS A 55 -11.64 -7.77 -23.35
CA LYS A 55 -11.51 -8.07 -21.91
C LYS A 55 -12.81 -8.61 -21.32
N GLN A 56 -13.94 -8.00 -21.66
CA GLN A 56 -15.26 -8.45 -21.19
C GLN A 56 -15.57 -9.87 -21.68
N SER A 57 -15.34 -10.16 -22.96
CA SER A 57 -15.48 -11.52 -23.52
C SER A 57 -14.60 -12.54 -22.78
N ALA A 58 -13.34 -12.18 -22.47
CA ALA A 58 -12.45 -13.06 -21.70
C ALA A 58 -12.97 -13.33 -20.27
N TYR A 59 -13.63 -12.35 -19.63
CA TYR A 59 -14.26 -12.57 -18.33
C TYR A 59 -15.47 -13.49 -18.42
N TYR A 60 -16.34 -13.32 -19.42
CA TYR A 60 -17.45 -14.25 -19.65
C TYR A 60 -16.97 -15.68 -19.85
N VAL A 61 -15.96 -15.90 -20.69
CA VAL A 61 -15.35 -17.23 -20.89
C VAL A 61 -14.79 -17.81 -19.59
N ARG A 62 -14.15 -16.99 -18.76
CA ARG A 62 -13.64 -17.44 -17.45
C ARG A 62 -14.77 -17.83 -16.50
N ILE A 63 -15.85 -17.06 -16.51
CA ILE A 63 -17.02 -17.27 -15.66
C ILE A 63 -17.69 -18.60 -16.04
N THR A 64 -17.96 -18.83 -17.33
CA THR A 64 -18.58 -20.08 -17.82
C THR A 64 -17.69 -21.29 -17.57
N ARG A 65 -16.37 -21.17 -17.75
CA ARG A 65 -15.41 -22.25 -17.46
C ARG A 65 -15.42 -22.69 -15.99
N LYS A 66 -15.51 -21.74 -15.06
CA LYS A 66 -15.42 -22.04 -13.61
C LYS A 66 -16.66 -22.77 -13.07
N HIS A 67 -17.82 -22.64 -13.73
CA HIS A 67 -19.06 -23.33 -13.34
C HIS A 67 -19.86 -23.76 -14.59
N PRO A 68 -19.51 -24.90 -15.21
CA PRO A 68 -20.09 -25.33 -16.49
C PRO A 68 -21.59 -25.63 -16.45
N SER A 69 -22.17 -25.92 -15.27
CA SER A 69 -23.49 -26.56 -15.15
C SER A 69 -24.47 -25.90 -14.15
N ARG A 70 -24.20 -24.67 -13.65
CA ARG A 70 -25.05 -24.00 -12.64
C ARG A 70 -25.20 -22.48 -12.77
N LEU A 71 -24.68 -21.87 -13.83
CA LEU A 71 -24.64 -20.42 -13.94
C LEU A 71 -25.76 -19.89 -14.86
N SER A 72 -26.75 -19.20 -14.27
CA SER A 72 -27.70 -18.41 -15.05
C SER A 72 -27.05 -17.11 -15.53
N MET A 73 -27.08 -16.85 -16.84
CA MET A 73 -26.62 -15.57 -17.40
C MET A 73 -27.40 -14.39 -16.84
N GLU A 74 -28.67 -14.58 -16.51
CA GLU A 74 -29.48 -13.54 -15.84
C GLU A 74 -28.93 -13.21 -14.45
N ALA A 75 -28.38 -14.20 -13.72
CA ALA A 75 -27.76 -13.98 -12.43
C ALA A 75 -26.45 -13.17 -12.58
N VAL A 76 -25.66 -13.45 -13.63
CA VAL A 76 -24.48 -12.65 -13.97
C VAL A 76 -24.88 -11.21 -14.27
N ASP A 77 -25.90 -11.01 -15.10
CA ASP A 77 -26.33 -9.67 -15.52
C ASP A 77 -26.96 -8.89 -14.38
N ARG A 78 -27.73 -9.54 -13.49
CA ARG A 78 -28.27 -8.94 -12.27
C ARG A 78 -27.15 -8.46 -11.34
N THR A 79 -26.17 -9.31 -11.09
CA THR A 79 -25.03 -8.95 -10.23
C THR A 79 -24.15 -7.88 -10.88
N ALA A 80 -23.97 -7.94 -12.20
CA ALA A 80 -23.26 -6.89 -12.93
C ALA A 80 -23.98 -5.54 -12.80
N ARG A 81 -25.31 -5.52 -13.02
CA ARG A 81 -26.15 -4.33 -12.83
C ARG A 81 -26.05 -3.75 -11.42
N PHE A 82 -26.21 -4.60 -10.40
CA PHE A 82 -26.03 -4.20 -9.01
C PHE A 82 -24.68 -3.48 -8.77
N LEU A 83 -23.58 -4.02 -9.31
CA LEU A 83 -22.27 -3.41 -9.18
C LEU A 83 -22.13 -2.12 -9.99
N THR A 84 -22.74 -2.03 -11.18
CA THR A 84 -22.71 -0.82 -12.01
C THR A 84 -23.55 0.31 -11.44
N ASP A 85 -24.68 0.01 -10.81
CA ASP A 85 -25.55 0.99 -10.15
C ASP A 85 -24.83 1.68 -8.98
N ARG A 86 -23.86 1.00 -8.39
CA ARG A 86 -22.94 1.56 -7.39
C ARG A 86 -21.83 2.43 -7.98
N GLY A 87 -21.76 2.59 -9.30
CA GLY A 87 -20.74 3.38 -9.99
C GLY A 87 -19.48 2.61 -10.40
N LEU A 88 -19.49 1.28 -10.44
CA LEU A 88 -18.43 0.49 -11.08
C LEU A 88 -18.65 0.45 -12.61
N SER A 89 -17.58 0.40 -13.39
CA SER A 89 -17.72 0.10 -14.83
C SER A 89 -18.13 -1.35 -15.05
N GLN A 90 -18.82 -1.63 -16.17
CA GLN A 90 -19.17 -3.01 -16.57
C GLN A 90 -17.96 -3.94 -16.55
N THR A 91 -16.80 -3.46 -16.98
CA THR A 91 -15.54 -4.22 -16.96
C THR A 91 -15.08 -4.55 -15.54
N GLN A 92 -15.22 -3.62 -14.59
CA GLN A 92 -14.91 -3.88 -13.18
C GLN A 92 -15.88 -4.86 -12.55
N ALA A 93 -17.19 -4.74 -12.86
CA ALA A 93 -18.21 -5.64 -12.39
C ALA A 93 -17.96 -7.08 -12.87
N LEU A 94 -17.76 -7.26 -14.17
CA LEU A 94 -17.43 -8.58 -14.76
C LEU A 94 -16.10 -9.13 -14.23
N ARG A 95 -15.10 -8.27 -14.00
CA ARG A 95 -13.85 -8.69 -13.35
C ARG A 95 -14.13 -9.27 -11.98
N ALA A 96 -14.90 -8.57 -11.14
CA ALA A 96 -15.24 -9.02 -9.79
C ALA A 96 -15.97 -10.38 -9.81
N ILE A 97 -16.99 -10.52 -10.67
CA ILE A 97 -17.71 -11.79 -10.86
C ILE A 97 -16.75 -12.89 -11.33
N SER A 98 -15.84 -12.61 -12.26
CA SER A 98 -14.87 -13.61 -12.74
C SER A 98 -13.86 -14.05 -11.67
N CYS A 99 -13.56 -13.18 -10.71
CA CYS A 99 -12.71 -13.47 -9.57
C CYS A 99 -13.42 -14.38 -8.56
N HIS A 100 -14.71 -14.13 -8.29
CA HIS A 100 -15.54 -14.91 -7.38
C HIS A 100 -16.93 -15.15 -7.97
N VAL A 101 -17.09 -16.26 -8.70
CA VAL A 101 -18.33 -16.54 -9.45
C VAL A 101 -19.53 -16.72 -8.53
N MET A 102 -19.32 -17.20 -7.30
CA MET A 102 -20.36 -17.32 -6.28
C MET A 102 -21.04 -15.99 -5.94
N LEU A 103 -20.43 -14.83 -6.27
CA LEU A 103 -21.08 -13.53 -6.14
C LEU A 103 -22.42 -13.44 -6.87
N THR A 104 -22.64 -14.22 -7.94
CA THR A 104 -23.92 -14.25 -8.68
C THR A 104 -25.06 -14.90 -7.90
N THR A 105 -24.71 -15.69 -6.88
CA THR A 105 -25.67 -16.37 -6.00
C THR A 105 -26.10 -15.50 -4.81
N TYR A 106 -25.41 -14.38 -4.56
CA TYR A 106 -25.72 -13.51 -3.43
C TYR A 106 -26.93 -12.63 -3.75
N THR A 107 -27.83 -12.50 -2.78
CA THR A 107 -28.97 -11.59 -2.93
C THR A 107 -28.50 -10.13 -2.80
N PRO A 108 -29.17 -9.17 -3.45
CA PRO A 108 -28.85 -7.74 -3.28
C PRO A 108 -28.85 -7.30 -1.82
N GLY A 109 -29.82 -7.76 -1.02
CA GLY A 109 -29.90 -7.44 0.41
C GLY A 109 -28.71 -7.95 1.24
N MET A 110 -28.22 -9.16 0.96
CA MET A 110 -27.00 -9.66 1.61
C MET A 110 -25.78 -8.80 1.26
N MET A 111 -25.61 -8.46 -0.02
CA MET A 111 -24.50 -7.63 -0.47
C MET A 111 -24.56 -6.23 0.15
N GLU A 112 -25.74 -5.59 0.15
CA GLU A 112 -25.92 -4.27 0.78
C GLU A 112 -25.65 -4.30 2.28
N GLY A 113 -26.09 -5.34 3.01
CA GLY A 113 -25.76 -5.47 4.43
C GLY A 113 -24.25 -5.51 4.70
N LYS A 114 -23.46 -6.15 3.84
CA LYS A 114 -21.99 -6.18 3.96
C LYS A 114 -21.35 -4.87 3.55
N ILE A 115 -21.93 -4.18 2.57
CA ILE A 115 -21.52 -2.84 2.17
C ILE A 115 -21.75 -1.84 3.32
N ASP A 116 -22.92 -1.90 3.96
CA ASP A 116 -23.25 -1.06 5.10
C ASP A 116 -22.32 -1.33 6.29
N TRP A 117 -21.98 -2.60 6.55
CA TRP A 117 -20.97 -2.93 7.54
C TRP A 117 -19.61 -2.30 7.22
N LEU A 118 -19.13 -2.39 5.98
CA LEU A 118 -17.87 -1.73 5.56
C LEU A 118 -17.94 -0.20 5.68
N LYS A 119 -19.11 0.38 5.40
CA LYS A 119 -19.37 1.81 5.55
C LYS A 119 -19.33 2.22 7.02
N ASN A 120 -19.97 1.45 7.91
CA ASN A 120 -19.99 1.69 9.35
C ASN A 120 -18.60 1.54 10.00
N LEU A 121 -17.74 0.66 9.45
CA LEU A 121 -16.34 0.60 9.83
C LEU A 121 -15.54 1.85 9.41
N GLY A 122 -16.08 2.68 8.51
CA GLY A 122 -15.48 3.95 8.07
C GLY A 122 -14.89 3.95 6.66
N LEU A 123 -15.15 2.93 5.83
CA LEU A 123 -14.70 2.98 4.44
C LEU A 123 -15.58 3.92 3.60
N SER A 124 -14.96 4.80 2.81
CA SER A 124 -15.67 5.59 1.80
C SER A 124 -16.25 4.72 0.69
N HIS A 125 -17.32 5.18 0.04
CA HIS A 125 -17.95 4.50 -1.11
C HIS A 125 -16.96 4.06 -2.19
N ALA A 126 -16.05 4.97 -2.59
CA ALA A 126 -15.01 4.66 -3.58
C ALA A 126 -14.07 3.55 -3.11
N LYS A 127 -13.74 3.51 -1.81
CA LYS A 127 -12.86 2.50 -1.24
C LYS A 127 -13.56 1.15 -1.12
N ILE A 128 -14.84 1.12 -0.75
CA ILE A 128 -15.68 -0.09 -0.75
C ILE A 128 -15.72 -0.69 -2.15
N ASN A 129 -16.00 0.12 -3.18
CA ASN A 129 -16.04 -0.34 -4.56
C ASN A 129 -14.67 -0.89 -5.01
N GLN A 130 -13.56 -0.24 -4.64
CA GLN A 130 -12.21 -0.76 -4.90
C GLN A 130 -11.96 -2.11 -4.19
N THR A 131 -12.43 -2.26 -2.95
CA THR A 131 -12.33 -3.50 -2.18
C THR A 131 -13.11 -4.63 -2.84
N ILE A 132 -14.36 -4.40 -3.25
CA ILE A 132 -15.21 -5.40 -3.93
C ILE A 132 -14.57 -5.88 -5.23
N VAL A 133 -13.99 -4.98 -6.03
CA VAL A 133 -13.34 -5.35 -7.30
C VAL A 133 -12.11 -6.24 -7.07
N ARG A 134 -11.38 -6.04 -5.96
CA ARG A 134 -10.17 -6.80 -5.63
C ARG A 134 -10.48 -8.11 -4.92
N HIS A 135 -11.46 -8.09 -4.02
CA HIS A 135 -11.82 -9.20 -3.13
C HIS A 135 -13.35 -9.34 -3.01
N PRO A 136 -14.03 -9.77 -4.07
CA PRO A 136 -15.50 -9.84 -4.12
C PRO A 136 -16.10 -10.83 -3.12
N ASN A 137 -15.32 -11.82 -2.68
CA ASN A 137 -15.72 -12.76 -1.63
C ASN A 137 -15.97 -12.10 -0.27
N ILE A 138 -15.52 -10.85 -0.05
CA ILE A 138 -15.80 -10.11 1.19
C ILE A 138 -17.30 -9.98 1.47
N LEU A 139 -18.12 -9.91 0.42
CA LEU A 139 -19.57 -9.80 0.52
C LEU A 139 -20.26 -11.13 0.86
N GLY A 140 -19.50 -12.23 0.92
CA GLY A 140 -20.00 -13.57 1.24
C GLY A 140 -19.70 -14.04 2.66
N PHE A 141 -18.88 -13.32 3.43
CA PHE A 141 -18.57 -13.72 4.81
C PHE A 141 -19.69 -13.37 5.78
N SER A 142 -19.85 -14.18 6.83
CA SER A 142 -20.79 -13.89 7.92
C SER A 142 -20.39 -12.62 8.69
N PHE A 143 -21.31 -12.00 9.44
CA PHE A 143 -20.97 -10.79 10.20
C PHE A 143 -20.03 -11.13 11.35
N GLU A 144 -20.27 -12.26 12.01
CA GLU A 144 -19.42 -12.81 13.07
C GLU A 144 -17.99 -12.98 12.59
N ARG A 145 -17.79 -13.44 11.34
CA ARG A 145 -16.45 -13.59 10.77
C ARG A 145 -15.77 -12.26 10.49
N LEU A 146 -16.53 -11.25 10.06
CA LEU A 146 -16.01 -9.91 9.80
C LEU A 146 -15.61 -9.24 11.12
N ASP A 147 -16.48 -9.29 12.12
CA ASP A 147 -16.27 -8.72 13.45
C ASP A 147 -15.09 -9.41 14.15
N ALA A 148 -15.05 -10.74 14.16
CA ALA A 148 -13.93 -11.49 14.75
C ALA A 148 -12.58 -11.14 14.12
N ARG A 149 -12.54 -10.88 12.81
CA ARG A 149 -11.29 -10.45 12.16
C ARG A 149 -10.90 -9.04 12.59
N VAL A 150 -11.86 -8.12 12.75
CA VAL A 150 -11.58 -6.76 13.26
C VAL A 150 -11.06 -6.83 14.69
N GLU A 151 -11.75 -7.58 15.56
CA GLU A 151 -11.34 -7.81 16.94
C GLU A 151 -9.95 -8.42 17.05
N TRP A 152 -9.61 -9.37 16.18
CA TRP A 152 -8.27 -9.98 16.13
C TRP A 152 -7.17 -8.94 15.82
N PHE A 153 -7.39 -8.01 14.89
CA PHE A 153 -6.40 -6.97 14.63
C PHE A 153 -6.27 -6.01 15.82
N ILE A 154 -7.39 -5.63 16.45
CA ILE A 154 -7.41 -4.78 17.63
C ILE A 154 -6.68 -5.44 18.80
N SER A 155 -6.87 -6.75 19.02
CA SER A 155 -6.17 -7.51 20.04
C SER A 155 -4.67 -7.64 19.79
N ARG A 156 -4.20 -7.33 18.58
CA ARG A 156 -2.77 -7.24 18.20
C ARG A 156 -2.25 -5.79 18.18
N GLY A 157 -2.96 -4.87 18.83
CA GLY A 157 -2.53 -3.49 19.00
C GLY A 157 -2.81 -2.58 17.81
N VAL A 158 -3.56 -3.03 16.80
CA VAL A 158 -4.02 -2.14 15.72
C VAL A 158 -5.09 -1.20 16.26
N PRO A 159 -4.92 0.14 16.15
CA PRO A 159 -5.93 1.08 16.60
C PRO A 159 -7.24 0.93 15.80
N GLU A 160 -8.38 1.00 16.49
CA GLU A 160 -9.70 0.82 15.89
C GLU A 160 -9.94 1.79 14.71
N GLU A 161 -9.49 3.04 14.82
CA GLU A 161 -9.61 4.05 13.77
C GLU A 161 -8.79 3.73 12.51
N LYS A 162 -7.85 2.78 12.58
CA LYS A 162 -7.06 2.29 11.44
C LYS A 162 -7.68 1.07 10.76
N MET A 163 -8.72 0.46 11.33
CA MET A 163 -9.27 -0.78 10.80
C MET A 163 -9.88 -0.64 9.42
N SER A 164 -10.54 0.49 9.14
CA SER A 164 -11.04 0.83 7.81
C SER A 164 -9.91 0.84 6.76
N TYR A 165 -8.76 1.43 7.12
CA TYR A 165 -7.58 1.47 6.26
C TYR A 165 -7.00 0.07 6.06
N VAL A 166 -6.78 -0.69 7.13
CA VAL A 166 -6.20 -2.05 7.10
C VAL A 166 -7.03 -2.97 6.21
N LEU A 167 -8.35 -3.05 6.41
CA LEU A 167 -9.21 -3.88 5.57
C LEU A 167 -9.27 -3.38 4.14
N SER A 168 -9.10 -2.08 3.89
CA SER A 168 -9.10 -1.55 2.53
C SER A 168 -7.85 -1.91 1.71
N ILE A 169 -6.72 -2.15 2.37
CA ILE A 169 -5.45 -2.52 1.71
C ILE A 169 -5.19 -4.03 1.73
N PHE A 170 -5.75 -4.75 2.70
CA PHE A 170 -5.67 -6.21 2.79
C PHE A 170 -7.01 -6.87 3.13
N PRO A 171 -8.01 -6.81 2.22
CA PRO A 171 -9.32 -7.43 2.45
C PRO A 171 -9.26 -8.96 2.60
N ALA A 172 -8.21 -9.59 2.03
CA ALA A 172 -8.00 -11.03 2.15
C ALA A 172 -7.80 -11.50 3.59
N ALA A 173 -7.48 -10.60 4.54
CA ALA A 173 -7.34 -10.93 5.95
C ALA A 173 -8.55 -11.69 6.53
N ILE A 174 -9.77 -11.36 6.09
CA ILE A 174 -11.01 -12.02 6.54
C ILE A 174 -11.00 -13.53 6.26
N SER A 175 -10.27 -13.97 5.22
CA SER A 175 -10.25 -15.36 4.77
C SER A 175 -9.32 -16.26 5.59
N PHE A 176 -8.34 -15.71 6.31
CA PHE A 176 -7.37 -16.51 7.07
C PHE A 176 -7.98 -17.08 8.34
N ALA A 177 -7.68 -18.31 8.74
CA ALA A 177 -8.02 -18.80 10.08
C ALA A 177 -7.18 -18.08 11.16
N ASP A 178 -7.69 -17.99 12.38
CA ASP A 178 -6.99 -17.29 13.47
C ASP A 178 -5.68 -18.00 13.83
N ASP A 179 -5.67 -19.33 13.88
CA ASP A 179 -4.46 -20.12 14.10
C ASP A 179 -3.38 -19.83 13.04
N THR A 180 -3.79 -19.63 11.78
CA THR A 180 -2.86 -19.28 10.71
C THR A 180 -2.25 -17.89 10.92
N LEU A 181 -3.03 -16.93 11.41
CA LEU A 181 -2.52 -15.59 11.68
C LEU A 181 -1.67 -15.55 12.95
N ASN A 182 -2.08 -16.26 14.00
CA ASN A 182 -1.33 -16.40 15.24
C ASN A 182 0.04 -17.02 14.96
N LEU A 183 0.10 -18.14 14.23
CA LEU A 183 1.36 -18.77 13.82
C LEU A 183 2.31 -17.81 13.08
N LYS A 184 1.77 -16.92 12.25
CA LYS A 184 2.59 -15.91 11.54
C LYS A 184 3.08 -14.80 12.46
N VAL A 185 2.25 -14.36 13.40
CA VAL A 185 2.64 -13.36 14.41
C VAL A 185 3.67 -13.94 15.36
N ASP A 186 3.46 -15.15 15.84
CA ASP A 186 4.36 -15.85 16.76
C ASP A 186 5.72 -16.09 16.10
N PHE A 187 5.73 -16.50 14.82
CA PHE A 187 6.98 -16.60 14.05
C PHE A 187 7.75 -15.27 13.97
N LEU A 188 7.05 -14.14 13.78
CA LEU A 188 7.73 -12.84 13.80
C LEU A 188 8.28 -12.50 15.19
N LYS A 189 7.56 -12.87 16.26
CA LYS A 189 8.02 -12.69 17.64
C LYS A 189 9.25 -13.55 17.96
N GLU A 190 9.27 -14.80 17.52
CA GLU A 190 10.41 -15.71 17.63
C GLU A 190 11.67 -15.13 16.94
N ASN A 191 11.48 -14.32 15.90
CA ASN A 191 12.54 -13.58 15.21
C ASN A 191 12.79 -12.18 15.80
N GLY A 192 12.42 -11.96 17.07
CA GLY A 192 12.80 -10.79 17.84
C GLY A 192 11.90 -9.56 17.68
N LEU A 193 10.72 -9.69 17.03
CA LEU A 193 9.77 -8.58 16.95
C LEU A 193 8.90 -8.47 18.22
N ASP A 194 8.85 -7.28 18.81
CA ASP A 194 7.97 -6.98 19.94
C ASP A 194 6.52 -6.69 19.50
N ASP A 195 5.58 -6.68 20.45
CA ASP A 195 4.15 -6.44 20.17
C ASP A 195 3.88 -5.07 19.52
N ASP A 196 4.64 -4.03 19.89
CA ASP A 196 4.49 -2.70 19.31
C ASP A 196 4.99 -2.67 17.84
N GLN A 197 6.08 -3.37 17.54
CA GLN A 197 6.61 -3.57 16.20
C GLN A 197 5.60 -4.31 15.34
N ILE A 198 5.02 -5.40 15.85
CA ILE A 198 3.95 -6.15 15.19
C ILE A 198 2.77 -5.22 14.89
N ALA A 199 2.25 -4.49 15.87
CA ALA A 199 1.13 -3.56 15.69
C ALA A 199 1.43 -2.52 14.59
N ARG A 200 2.64 -1.94 14.59
CA ARG A 200 3.07 -1.00 13.54
C ARG A 200 3.11 -1.65 12.15
N ILE A 201 3.58 -2.89 12.04
CA ILE A 201 3.60 -3.64 10.78
C ILE A 201 2.18 -3.92 10.30
N LEU A 202 1.28 -4.34 11.19
CA LEU A 202 -0.12 -4.65 10.83
C LEU A 202 -0.89 -3.42 10.36
N VAL A 203 -0.59 -2.23 10.89
CA VAL A 203 -1.16 -0.96 10.36
C VAL A 203 -0.56 -0.62 9.00
N LYS A 204 0.76 -0.77 8.83
CA LYS A 204 1.49 -0.26 7.67
C LYS A 204 1.42 -1.17 6.44
N ASN A 205 1.61 -2.46 6.64
CA ASN A 205 1.66 -3.50 5.60
C ASN A 205 1.10 -4.84 6.13
N PRO A 206 -0.20 -4.93 6.41
CA PRO A 206 -0.85 -6.16 6.87
C PRO A 206 -0.71 -7.33 5.87
N GLN A 207 -0.38 -7.05 4.60
CA GLN A 207 -0.06 -8.08 3.60
C GLN A 207 1.11 -8.97 3.99
N VAL A 208 1.92 -8.57 4.99
CA VAL A 208 2.94 -9.43 5.60
C VAL A 208 2.37 -10.81 6.00
N LEU A 209 1.13 -10.82 6.49
CA LEU A 209 0.40 -12.02 6.90
C LEU A 209 0.00 -12.90 5.69
N GLY A 210 0.11 -12.39 4.47
CA GLY A 210 -0.11 -13.16 3.25
C GLY A 210 1.05 -14.10 2.90
N TYR A 211 2.27 -13.84 3.39
CA TYR A 211 3.44 -14.67 3.07
C TYR A 211 3.50 -15.93 3.93
N SER A 212 3.97 -17.04 3.37
CA SER A 212 4.24 -18.24 4.15
C SER A 212 5.40 -18.00 5.11
N VAL A 213 5.39 -18.67 6.27
CA VAL A 213 6.52 -18.63 7.22
C VAL A 213 7.83 -19.01 6.53
N LYS A 214 7.82 -20.07 5.72
CA LYS A 214 8.97 -20.47 4.91
C LYS A 214 9.52 -19.34 4.05
N LYS A 215 8.66 -18.56 3.39
CA LYS A 215 9.10 -17.43 2.55
C LYS A 215 9.73 -16.32 3.39
N VAL A 216 9.18 -16.05 4.57
CA VAL A 216 9.76 -15.07 5.48
C VAL A 216 11.12 -15.56 5.98
N GLN A 217 11.21 -16.79 6.50
CA GLN A 217 12.45 -17.42 6.96
C GLN A 217 13.55 -17.34 5.91
N THR A 218 13.29 -17.76 4.67
CA THR A 218 14.28 -17.70 3.58
C THR A 218 14.82 -16.27 3.34
N ASN A 219 14.00 -15.22 3.54
CA ASN A 219 14.53 -13.86 3.42
C ASN A 219 15.31 -13.42 4.66
N LEU A 220 14.97 -13.91 5.85
CA LEU A 220 15.74 -13.62 7.07
C LEU A 220 17.12 -14.28 6.97
N ASP A 221 17.16 -15.58 6.66
CA ASP A 221 18.39 -16.34 6.45
C ASP A 221 19.29 -15.64 5.42
N PHE A 222 18.71 -15.24 4.29
CA PHE A 222 19.45 -14.55 3.24
C PHE A 222 20.01 -13.19 3.68
N LEU A 223 19.29 -12.44 4.50
CA LEU A 223 19.79 -11.16 5.04
C LEU A 223 20.94 -11.40 6.02
N GLU A 224 20.88 -12.45 6.83
CA GLU A 224 21.97 -12.85 7.73
C GLU A 224 23.20 -13.34 6.95
N GLU A 225 23.01 -14.16 5.91
CA GLU A 225 24.06 -14.62 5.00
C GLU A 225 24.76 -13.46 4.29
N LEU A 226 24.01 -12.41 3.93
CA LEU A 226 24.56 -11.15 3.41
C LEU A 226 25.41 -10.39 4.46
N GLY A 227 25.30 -10.73 5.73
CA GLY A 227 26.01 -10.08 6.83
C GLY A 227 25.20 -8.99 7.54
N VAL A 228 23.87 -8.95 7.38
CA VAL A 228 23.02 -8.11 8.24
C VAL A 228 22.94 -8.78 9.62
N PRO A 229 23.33 -8.09 10.71
CA PRO A 229 23.27 -8.68 12.04
C PRO A 229 21.83 -9.01 12.45
N ALA A 230 21.62 -10.17 13.08
CA ALA A 230 20.30 -10.66 13.49
C ALA A 230 19.55 -9.63 14.36
N GLU A 231 20.24 -8.92 15.26
CA GLU A 231 19.67 -7.89 16.12
C GLU A 231 19.16 -6.65 15.36
N LYS A 232 19.53 -6.48 14.08
CA LYS A 232 19.03 -5.39 13.22
C LYS A 232 17.81 -5.80 12.39
N LEU A 233 17.53 -7.10 12.26
CA LEU A 233 16.41 -7.59 11.44
C LEU A 233 15.04 -7.10 11.93
N PRO A 234 14.70 -7.10 13.23
CA PRO A 234 13.40 -6.59 13.69
C PRO A 234 13.17 -5.12 13.30
N GLY A 235 14.22 -4.29 13.41
CA GLY A 235 14.20 -2.88 13.01
C GLY A 235 14.04 -2.71 11.49
N LEU A 236 14.69 -3.56 10.69
CA LEU A 236 14.58 -3.57 9.24
C LEU A 236 13.16 -3.94 8.81
N ILE A 237 12.62 -5.03 9.34
CA ILE A 237 11.27 -5.54 9.01
C ILE A 237 10.20 -4.54 9.46
N THR A 238 10.34 -3.91 10.62
CA THR A 238 9.40 -2.88 11.09
C THR A 238 9.40 -1.64 10.18
N THR A 239 10.60 -1.22 9.74
CA THR A 239 10.76 -0.02 8.90
C THR A 239 10.41 -0.27 7.43
N VAL A 240 10.56 -1.50 6.94
CA VAL A 240 10.30 -1.86 5.55
C VAL A 240 9.66 -3.26 5.48
N PRO A 241 8.45 -3.46 6.01
CA PRO A 241 7.81 -4.79 6.07
C PRO A 241 7.58 -5.42 4.69
N GLU A 242 7.57 -4.61 3.63
CA GLU A 242 7.50 -5.08 2.25
C GLU A 242 8.76 -5.84 1.81
N CYS A 243 9.90 -5.65 2.47
CA CYS A 243 11.18 -6.24 2.06
C CYS A 243 11.17 -7.78 2.15
N ILE A 244 10.47 -8.36 3.13
CA ILE A 244 10.40 -9.82 3.31
C ILE A 244 9.58 -10.49 2.19
N GLY A 245 8.80 -9.71 1.44
CA GLY A 245 8.09 -10.16 0.25
C GLY A 245 8.94 -10.16 -1.01
N LEU A 246 10.14 -9.58 -1.00
CA LEU A 246 11.00 -9.47 -2.17
C LEU A 246 11.61 -10.82 -2.56
N LYS A 247 12.11 -10.90 -3.79
CA LYS A 247 13.03 -11.97 -4.18
C LYS A 247 14.41 -11.65 -3.61
N THR A 248 15.17 -12.67 -3.21
CA THR A 248 16.54 -12.52 -2.69
C THR A 248 17.45 -11.84 -3.72
N ASP A 249 17.34 -12.20 -5.00
CA ASP A 249 18.07 -11.53 -6.10
C ASP A 249 17.85 -10.02 -6.09
N ARG A 250 16.63 -9.56 -5.81
CA ARG A 250 16.31 -8.13 -5.79
C ARG A 250 17.02 -7.40 -4.65
N ILE A 251 17.20 -8.08 -3.52
CA ILE A 251 17.96 -7.58 -2.37
C ILE A 251 19.45 -7.58 -2.73
N GLN A 252 19.97 -8.67 -3.29
CA GLN A 252 21.36 -8.81 -3.76
C GLN A 252 21.74 -7.70 -4.75
N GLU A 253 20.94 -7.49 -5.79
CA GLU A 253 21.20 -6.44 -6.78
C GLU A 253 21.32 -5.05 -6.12
N THR A 254 20.58 -4.80 -5.04
CA THR A 254 20.68 -3.53 -4.30
C THR A 254 22.00 -3.44 -3.54
N VAL A 255 22.42 -4.52 -2.88
CA VAL A 255 23.71 -4.61 -2.20
C VAL A 255 24.84 -4.40 -3.20
N ASP A 256 24.84 -5.14 -4.31
CA ASP A 256 25.85 -5.06 -5.37
C ASP A 256 25.95 -3.66 -5.95
N MET A 257 24.81 -3.01 -6.24
CA MET A 257 24.81 -1.64 -6.75
C MET A 257 25.50 -0.67 -5.80
N VAL A 258 25.26 -0.78 -4.49
CA VAL A 258 25.88 0.12 -3.50
C VAL A 258 27.36 -0.25 -3.30
N ASP A 259 27.70 -1.53 -3.32
CA ASP A 259 29.09 -2.01 -3.25
C ASP A 259 29.92 -1.54 -4.44
N GLU A 260 29.36 -1.56 -5.66
CA GLU A 260 30.01 -0.99 -6.84
C GLU A 260 30.23 0.52 -6.71
N MET A 261 29.28 1.25 -6.11
CA MET A 261 29.38 2.70 -5.94
C MET A 261 30.40 3.10 -4.88
N PHE A 262 30.42 2.41 -3.73
CA PHE A 262 31.12 2.87 -2.53
C PHE A 262 32.17 1.90 -1.98
N GLY A 263 32.26 0.68 -2.51
CA GLY A 263 33.20 -0.35 -2.09
C GLY A 263 32.51 -1.50 -1.36
N LYS A 264 33.20 -2.64 -1.28
CA LYS A 264 32.67 -3.90 -0.71
C LYS A 264 32.16 -3.69 0.72
N GLY A 265 30.94 -4.16 0.98
CA GLY A 265 30.27 -4.09 2.29
C GLY A 265 29.42 -2.83 2.50
N ALA A 266 29.53 -1.83 1.63
CA ALA A 266 28.72 -0.61 1.73
C ALA A 266 27.21 -0.89 1.53
N GLY A 267 26.85 -1.88 0.72
CA GLY A 267 25.48 -2.30 0.46
C GLY A 267 24.81 -2.93 1.67
N VAL A 268 25.51 -3.78 2.40
CA VAL A 268 25.02 -4.36 3.67
C VAL A 268 24.84 -3.24 4.70
N GLN A 269 25.81 -2.33 4.82
CA GLN A 269 25.67 -1.16 5.68
C GLN A 269 24.48 -0.30 5.29
N ALA A 270 24.21 -0.12 3.99
CA ALA A 270 23.05 0.61 3.50
C ALA A 270 21.72 -0.05 3.89
N LEU A 271 21.64 -1.39 3.95
CA LEU A 271 20.47 -2.10 4.45
C LEU A 271 20.23 -1.85 5.95
N ILE A 272 21.26 -1.51 6.71
CA ILE A 272 21.15 -1.22 8.15
C ILE A 272 20.80 0.26 8.37
N VAL A 273 21.58 1.18 7.80
CA VAL A 273 21.43 2.63 8.06
C VAL A 273 20.30 3.26 7.25
N GLN A 274 19.97 2.68 6.10
CA GLN A 274 18.95 3.21 5.19
C GLN A 274 18.14 2.07 4.54
N GLN A 275 17.54 1.24 5.41
CA GLN A 275 16.74 0.05 5.10
C GLN A 275 15.82 0.20 3.88
N ARG A 276 15.18 1.37 3.70
CA ARG A 276 14.24 1.61 2.60
C ARG A 276 14.89 1.69 1.22
N ILE A 277 16.22 1.70 1.11
CA ILE A 277 16.96 1.70 -0.16
C ILE A 277 16.58 0.51 -1.06
N VAL A 278 16.34 -0.66 -0.46
CA VAL A 278 15.94 -1.90 -1.16
C VAL A 278 14.63 -1.78 -1.95
N MET A 279 13.79 -0.81 -1.58
CA MET A 279 12.50 -0.57 -2.24
C MET A 279 12.60 0.34 -3.47
N TYR A 280 13.78 0.90 -3.77
CA TYR A 280 13.96 1.82 -4.88
C TYR A 280 14.45 1.10 -6.13
N ASN A 281 14.05 1.62 -7.30
CA ASN A 281 14.49 1.08 -8.58
C ASN A 281 15.99 1.35 -8.81
N ILE A 282 16.78 0.30 -9.02
CA ILE A 282 18.24 0.37 -9.18
C ILE A 282 18.64 1.28 -10.34
N SER A 283 18.07 1.09 -11.53
CA SER A 283 18.43 1.89 -12.70
C SER A 283 18.15 3.37 -12.48
N SER A 284 17.07 3.71 -11.75
CA SER A 284 16.79 5.09 -11.36
C SER A 284 17.79 5.62 -10.34
N MET A 285 18.24 4.81 -9.39
CA MET A 285 19.24 5.21 -8.40
C MET A 285 20.60 5.45 -9.06
N ARG A 286 21.06 4.57 -9.96
CA ARG A 286 22.28 4.76 -10.76
C ARG A 286 22.26 6.07 -11.53
N ARG A 287 21.20 6.32 -12.32
CA ARG A 287 21.06 7.59 -13.06
C ARG A 287 21.08 8.82 -12.17
N SER A 288 20.55 8.73 -10.96
CA SER A 288 20.56 9.83 -9.99
C SER A 288 21.94 10.02 -9.37
N TYR A 289 22.63 8.93 -9.05
CA TYR A 289 24.01 8.94 -8.58
C TYR A 289 24.94 9.58 -9.61
N ASP A 290 24.94 9.08 -10.85
CA ASP A 290 25.76 9.60 -11.95
C ASP A 290 25.47 11.09 -12.21
N TYR A 291 24.18 11.47 -12.15
CA TYR A 291 23.81 12.87 -12.31
C TYR A 291 24.34 13.75 -11.18
N LEU A 292 24.27 13.30 -9.92
CA LEU A 292 24.76 14.05 -8.78
C LEU A 292 26.29 14.23 -8.84
N LEU A 293 27.03 13.20 -9.27
CA LEU A 293 28.45 13.32 -9.56
C LEU A 293 28.71 14.35 -10.67
N SER A 294 27.94 14.30 -11.77
CA SER A 294 28.11 15.22 -12.91
C SER A 294 27.88 16.70 -12.58
N VAL A 295 27.12 16.99 -11.51
CA VAL A 295 26.89 18.37 -11.05
C VAL A 295 27.86 18.79 -9.94
N GLY A 296 28.81 17.92 -9.58
CA GLY A 296 29.89 18.20 -8.63
C GLY A 296 29.62 17.79 -7.18
N ILE A 297 28.59 16.99 -6.89
CA ILE A 297 28.45 16.38 -5.56
C ILE A 297 29.46 15.24 -5.44
N SER A 298 30.30 15.26 -4.41
CA SER A 298 31.38 14.26 -4.27
C SER A 298 30.84 12.88 -3.90
N LYS A 299 31.61 11.83 -4.23
CA LYS A 299 31.30 10.45 -3.87
C LYS A 299 31.16 10.28 -2.35
N GLU A 300 32.05 10.88 -1.58
CA GLU A 300 32.06 10.83 -0.11
C GLU A 300 30.81 11.48 0.48
N THR A 301 30.31 12.55 -0.16
CA THR A 301 29.05 13.20 0.25
C THR A 301 27.86 12.28 0.00
N LEU A 302 27.84 11.57 -1.12
CA LEU A 302 26.76 10.64 -1.48
C LEU A 302 26.77 9.39 -0.60
N GLU A 303 27.95 8.88 -0.25
CA GLU A 303 28.12 7.75 0.66
C GLU A 303 27.50 8.05 2.04
N LYS A 304 27.79 9.23 2.58
CA LYS A 304 27.20 9.70 3.85
C LYS A 304 25.70 10.03 3.74
N ASN A 305 25.18 10.21 2.53
CA ASN A 305 23.80 10.67 2.28
C ASN A 305 23.11 9.86 1.19
N LEU A 306 22.97 8.54 1.41
CA LEU A 306 22.38 7.61 0.44
C LEU A 306 21.00 8.06 -0.10
N ARG A 307 20.25 8.82 0.71
CA ARG A 307 18.95 9.41 0.34
C ARG A 307 19.01 10.34 -0.87
N PHE A 308 20.17 10.91 -1.20
CA PHE A 308 20.30 11.87 -2.30
C PHE A 308 20.06 11.20 -3.65
N PHE A 309 20.71 10.06 -3.90
CA PHE A 309 20.53 9.33 -5.17
C PHE A 309 19.27 8.45 -5.18
N MET A 310 18.56 8.33 -4.05
CA MET A 310 17.19 7.79 -4.01
C MET A 310 16.15 8.78 -4.58
N ARG A 311 16.50 10.05 -4.81
CA ARG A 311 15.63 11.03 -5.48
C ARG A 311 15.63 10.81 -6.98
N ASN A 312 14.54 11.12 -7.67
CA ASN A 312 14.45 10.90 -9.12
C ASN A 312 15.19 11.98 -9.92
N ALA A 313 16.17 11.58 -10.73
CA ALA A 313 16.96 12.49 -11.56
C ALA A 313 16.11 13.37 -12.47
N SER A 314 15.24 12.77 -13.28
CA SER A 314 14.49 13.49 -14.33
C SER A 314 13.38 14.37 -13.77
N ARG A 315 12.66 13.89 -12.74
CA ARG A 315 11.49 14.57 -12.18
C ARG A 315 11.85 15.64 -11.15
N LEU A 316 12.99 15.51 -10.47
CA LEU A 316 13.32 16.37 -9.33
C LEU A 316 14.71 16.98 -9.43
N LEU A 317 15.76 16.17 -9.56
CA LEU A 317 17.14 16.69 -9.46
C LEU A 317 17.47 17.64 -10.62
N ARG A 318 17.28 17.19 -11.86
CA ARG A 318 17.59 17.96 -13.08
C ARG A 318 16.83 19.29 -13.16
N PRO A 319 15.50 19.34 -12.97
CA PRO A 319 14.78 20.62 -12.98
C PRO A 319 15.27 21.57 -11.89
N ARG A 320 15.55 21.08 -10.67
CA ARG A 320 16.02 21.95 -9.58
C ARG A 320 17.39 22.51 -9.85
N VAL A 321 18.35 21.68 -10.27
CA VAL A 321 19.71 22.17 -10.60
C VAL A 321 19.67 23.18 -11.74
N LYS A 322 18.90 22.92 -12.81
CA LYS A 322 18.76 23.86 -13.94
C LYS A 322 18.18 25.20 -13.48
N PHE A 323 17.16 25.18 -12.64
CA PHE A 323 16.58 26.41 -12.08
C PHE A 323 17.54 27.15 -11.15
N LEU A 324 18.21 26.44 -10.23
CA LEU A 324 19.17 27.07 -9.31
C LEU A 324 20.32 27.73 -10.07
N LYS A 325 20.81 27.04 -11.12
CA LYS A 325 21.83 27.60 -12.02
C LYS A 325 21.36 28.86 -12.73
N SER A 326 20.10 28.92 -13.20
CA SER A 326 19.55 30.14 -13.83
C SER A 326 19.34 31.30 -12.85
N LYS A 327 19.36 31.03 -11.54
CA LYS A 327 19.34 32.02 -10.46
C LYS A 327 20.72 32.33 -9.88
N GLY A 328 21.80 31.80 -10.46
CA GLY A 328 23.16 31.97 -9.94
C GLY A 328 23.43 31.24 -8.62
N VAL A 329 22.55 30.34 -8.18
CA VAL A 329 22.71 29.56 -6.96
C VAL A 329 23.49 28.28 -7.28
N TYR A 330 24.67 28.13 -6.68
CA TYR A 330 25.52 26.97 -6.92
C TYR A 330 25.02 25.76 -6.12
N ALA A 331 24.47 24.76 -6.84
CA ALA A 331 23.81 23.60 -6.25
C ALA A 331 24.71 22.72 -5.35
N VAL A 332 26.04 22.85 -5.47
CA VAL A 332 27.01 22.09 -4.67
C VAL A 332 27.28 22.76 -3.31
N ARG A 333 27.14 24.09 -3.19
CA ARG A 333 27.44 24.82 -1.95
C ARG A 333 26.44 24.53 -0.84
N ASP A 334 25.17 24.33 -1.21
CA ASP A 334 24.09 23.97 -0.30
C ASP A 334 23.38 22.75 -0.90
N THR A 335 23.45 21.60 -0.23
CA THR A 335 22.79 20.35 -0.70
C THR A 335 21.38 20.17 -0.13
N SER A 336 20.89 21.09 0.70
CA SER A 336 19.57 21.01 1.35
C SER A 336 18.43 20.93 0.34
N TRP A 337 18.60 21.49 -0.86
CA TRP A 337 17.61 21.44 -1.93
C TRP A 337 17.31 20.03 -2.42
N ILE A 338 18.20 19.04 -2.24
CA ILE A 338 17.98 17.66 -2.69
C ILE A 338 16.83 17.03 -1.92
N MET A 339 16.82 17.25 -0.60
CA MET A 339 15.86 16.66 0.34
C MET A 339 14.66 17.56 0.63
N MET A 340 14.70 18.83 0.21
CA MET A 340 13.60 19.77 0.38
C MET A 340 12.31 19.27 -0.31
N THR A 341 11.18 19.39 0.37
CA THR A 341 9.87 19.11 -0.24
C THR A 341 9.60 20.09 -1.39
N GLU A 342 8.72 19.72 -2.32
CA GLU A 342 8.40 20.58 -3.47
C GLU A 342 7.81 21.93 -3.02
N GLY A 343 6.87 21.93 -2.07
CA GLY A 343 6.30 23.15 -1.50
C GLY A 343 7.33 24.06 -0.84
N ARG A 344 8.21 23.52 0.02
CA ARG A 344 9.29 24.31 0.64
C ARG A 344 10.27 24.87 -0.39
N PHE A 345 10.59 24.08 -1.42
CA PHE A 345 11.46 24.52 -2.50
C PHE A 345 10.83 25.66 -3.29
N MET A 346 9.54 25.59 -3.61
CA MET A 346 8.80 26.66 -4.28
C MET A 346 8.69 27.92 -3.43
N GLN A 347 8.55 27.79 -2.11
CA GLN A 347 8.53 28.92 -1.18
C GLN A 347 9.90 29.61 -1.11
N LYS A 348 10.99 28.84 -0.98
CA LYS A 348 12.36 29.38 -0.96
C LYS A 348 12.77 29.98 -2.31
N TYR A 349 12.24 29.44 -3.39
CA TYR A 349 12.61 29.83 -4.75
C TYR A 349 11.38 30.21 -5.60
N PRO A 350 10.87 31.45 -5.43
CA PRO A 350 9.78 31.98 -6.25
C PRO A 350 10.10 31.87 -7.75
N GLY A 351 9.09 31.51 -8.54
CA GLY A 351 9.23 31.28 -9.99
C GLY A 351 9.59 29.85 -10.39
N TYR A 352 9.97 28.97 -9.46
CA TYR A 352 10.25 27.56 -9.79
C TYR A 352 9.01 26.82 -10.34
N SER A 353 7.81 27.13 -9.85
CA SER A 353 6.57 26.49 -10.32
C SER A 353 6.31 26.74 -11.82
N ALA A 354 6.47 27.99 -12.26
CA ALA A 354 6.36 28.37 -13.67
C ALA A 354 7.45 27.70 -14.51
N PHE A 355 8.70 27.74 -14.04
CA PHE A 355 9.83 27.06 -14.69
C PHE A 355 9.58 25.55 -14.84
N LEU A 356 9.10 24.88 -13.80
CA LEU A 356 8.88 23.42 -13.81
C LEU A 356 7.78 23.03 -14.80
N THR A 357 6.76 23.87 -14.97
CA THR A 357 5.69 23.66 -15.95
C THR A 357 6.24 23.71 -17.38
N GLU A 358 7.04 24.73 -17.69
CA GLU A 358 7.67 24.86 -18.99
C GLU A 358 8.70 23.75 -19.26
N TYR A 359 9.52 23.42 -18.25
CA TYR A 359 10.49 22.33 -18.32
C TYR A 359 9.84 20.99 -18.68
N LYS A 360 8.67 20.69 -18.10
CA LYS A 360 7.91 19.47 -18.40
C LYS A 360 7.31 19.49 -19.80
N ARG A 361 6.96 20.67 -20.34
CA ARG A 361 6.43 20.81 -21.70
C ARG A 361 7.47 20.46 -22.75
N GLN A 362 8.73 20.85 -22.53
CA GLN A 362 9.85 20.59 -23.45
C GLN A 362 10.37 19.14 -23.43
N MET A 363 9.93 18.33 -22.47
CA MET A 363 10.36 16.94 -22.28
C MET A 363 9.31 15.92 -22.74
N LYS A 364 8.15 16.39 -23.19
CA LYS A 364 7.14 15.62 -23.91
C LYS A 364 7.40 15.77 -25.39
#